data_AF-A0A0F2QM29-F1
#
_entry.id   AF-A0A0F2QM29-F1
#
_cell.length_a   1.000
_cell.length_b   1.000
_cell.length_c   1.000
_cell.angle_alpha   90.00
_cell.angle_beta   90.00
_cell.angle_gamma   90.00
#
_symmetry.space_group_name_H-M   'P 1'
#
loop_
_entity.id
_entity.type
_entity.pdbx_description
1 polymer ?
#
loop_
_entity_poly.entity_id
_entity_poly.type
_entity_poly.pdbx_seq_one_letter_code
_entity_poly.pdbx_strand_id
1 'polypeptide(L)'
;MLHATSKFLSFSALAFAVLSGPSFAETSCDLSDGYGLTPAAFLEEADSCLEGVEGIKTDTFTSTELSRLASDQRNANGLDQVEALDSLSEAARLHAYDLAFRGYAAHEDLEGRTHLDRVRMIDRSHLISSFGANVVVVKAGTSPEAIQKVLLADRANASNFKRGEFNHMGIAAVEADGMIYVVELFARVDGQLDTPMPMTAVPRMNLAANFGDKLEPVGWSVVSASGQTLMRGLGNKLPSTLPYIEEGFLQMDVEIGKDVYTLKGPAISSSL
;
A
#
# COMPACT_ATOMS: atom_id res chain seq x y z
N MET A 1 -73.84 -48.94 23.27
CA MET A 1 -74.40 -47.72 22.66
C MET A 1 -73.64 -46.52 23.22
N LEU A 2 -73.29 -45.61 22.32
CA LEU A 2 -72.51 -44.38 22.48
C LEU A 2 -72.68 -43.64 23.81
N HIS A 3 -71.59 -43.09 24.36
CA HIS A 3 -71.39 -41.64 24.50
C HIS A 3 -69.91 -41.31 24.78
N ALA A 4 -69.41 -40.38 23.98
CA ALA A 4 -68.09 -39.79 24.09
C ALA A 4 -68.13 -38.55 25.00
N THR A 5 -67.05 -38.27 25.73
CA THR A 5 -66.68 -36.90 26.14
C THR A 5 -65.18 -36.81 26.40
N SER A 6 -64.52 -35.95 25.62
CA SER A 6 -63.10 -35.57 25.67
C SER A 6 -62.69 -34.90 26.99
N LYS A 7 -61.39 -34.92 27.31
CA LYS A 7 -60.65 -33.73 27.78
C LYS A 7 -59.13 -33.92 27.69
N PHE A 8 -58.49 -32.84 27.21
CA PHE A 8 -57.09 -32.62 26.84
C PHE A 8 -56.10 -32.75 28.02
N LEU A 9 -54.85 -33.13 27.72
CA LEU A 9 -53.68 -32.74 28.51
C LEU A 9 -52.48 -32.46 27.58
N SER A 10 -51.91 -31.30 27.83
CA SER A 10 -50.93 -30.53 27.07
C SER A 10 -49.54 -31.15 27.04
N PHE A 11 -48.89 -31.17 25.87
CA PHE A 11 -47.44 -31.35 25.75
C PHE A 11 -46.79 -29.98 25.55
N SER A 12 -46.05 -29.50 26.55
CA SER A 12 -45.21 -28.31 26.45
C SER A 12 -43.96 -28.65 25.65
N ALA A 13 -43.84 -28.10 24.43
CA ALA A 13 -42.59 -28.09 23.67
C ALA A 13 -41.77 -26.88 24.11
N LEU A 14 -40.66 -27.11 24.82
CA LEU A 14 -39.61 -26.10 25.02
C LEU A 14 -38.93 -25.88 23.67
N ALA A 15 -39.19 -24.73 23.04
CA ALA A 15 -38.42 -24.27 21.90
C ALA A 15 -37.13 -23.60 22.41
N PHE A 16 -35.99 -24.27 22.26
CA PHE A 16 -34.69 -23.63 22.32
C PHE A 16 -34.50 -22.81 21.04
N ALA A 17 -34.72 -21.50 21.12
CA ALA A 17 -34.29 -20.58 20.07
C ALA A 17 -32.76 -20.43 20.18
N VAL A 18 -32.02 -21.13 19.31
CA VAL A 18 -30.62 -20.84 19.06
C VAL A 18 -30.58 -19.51 18.32
N LEU A 19 -30.19 -18.45 19.02
CA LEU A 19 -29.82 -17.18 18.41
C LEU A 19 -28.48 -17.39 17.71
N SER A 20 -28.52 -17.74 16.42
CA SER A 20 -27.36 -17.61 15.54
C SER A 20 -27.08 -16.12 15.39
N GLY A 21 -26.10 -15.62 16.15
CA GLY A 21 -25.52 -14.30 15.90
C GLY A 21 -24.90 -14.23 14.50
N PRO A 22 -24.63 -13.03 13.97
CA PRO A 22 -23.92 -12.90 12.72
C PRO A 22 -22.56 -13.60 12.85
N SER A 23 -22.36 -14.65 12.05
CA SER A 23 -21.04 -15.17 11.76
C SER A 23 -20.32 -14.09 10.95
N PHE A 24 -19.50 -13.27 11.61
CA PHE A 24 -18.44 -12.58 10.90
C PHE A 24 -17.53 -13.69 10.40
N ALA A 25 -17.61 -14.03 9.11
CA ALA A 25 -16.55 -14.80 8.50
C ALA A 25 -15.28 -13.95 8.68
N GLU A 26 -14.29 -14.46 9.42
CA GLU A 26 -12.96 -13.90 9.35
C GLU A 26 -12.53 -14.03 7.89
N THR A 27 -12.50 -12.92 7.17
CA THR A 27 -11.96 -12.89 5.81
C THR A 27 -10.46 -13.07 5.97
N SER A 28 -10.00 -14.32 5.87
CA SER A 28 -8.58 -14.65 5.83
C SER A 28 -7.97 -14.09 4.55
N CYS A 29 -6.74 -13.57 4.64
CA CYS A 29 -5.99 -13.16 3.47
C CYS A 29 -5.83 -14.32 2.46
N ASP A 30 -6.32 -14.12 1.24
CA ASP A 30 -6.10 -15.00 0.09
C ASP A 30 -5.27 -14.23 -0.94
N LEU A 31 -4.08 -14.73 -1.25
CA LEU A 31 -3.17 -14.14 -2.24
C LEU A 31 -3.04 -15.02 -3.49
N SER A 32 -3.94 -15.99 -3.69
CA SER A 32 -3.83 -16.94 -4.80
C SER A 32 -3.95 -16.27 -6.18
N ASP A 33 -4.68 -15.17 -6.29
CA ASP A 33 -4.82 -14.33 -7.48
C ASP A 33 -4.26 -12.90 -7.31
N GLY A 34 -3.46 -12.67 -6.27
CA GLY A 34 -2.89 -11.36 -5.94
C GLY A 34 -3.93 -10.40 -5.35
N TYR A 35 -3.59 -9.12 -5.22
CA TYR A 35 -4.52 -8.13 -4.69
C TYR A 35 -5.46 -7.57 -5.76
N GLY A 36 -6.66 -7.14 -5.38
CA GLY A 36 -7.67 -6.53 -6.22
C GLY A 36 -7.15 -5.34 -7.04
N LEU A 37 -7.71 -5.17 -8.25
CA LEU A 37 -7.22 -4.17 -9.21
C LEU A 37 -7.75 -2.75 -8.96
N THR A 38 -8.92 -2.62 -8.33
CA THR A 38 -9.46 -1.30 -7.99
C THR A 38 -8.93 -0.84 -6.64
N PRO A 39 -8.83 0.48 -6.37
CA PRO A 39 -8.33 0.96 -5.07
C PRO A 39 -9.12 0.46 -3.86
N ALA A 40 -10.45 0.27 -4.01
CA ALA A 40 -11.30 -0.23 -2.94
C ALA A 40 -11.06 -1.73 -2.67
N ALA A 41 -11.03 -2.56 -3.72
CA ALA A 41 -10.76 -4.00 -3.59
C ALA A 41 -9.34 -4.26 -3.07
N PHE A 42 -8.35 -3.53 -3.61
CA PHE A 42 -6.97 -3.62 -3.14
C PHE A 42 -6.86 -3.40 -1.64
N LEU A 43 -7.50 -2.36 -1.12
CA LEU A 43 -7.38 -2.01 0.29
C LEU A 43 -8.13 -2.95 1.21
N GLU A 44 -9.30 -3.43 0.81
CA GLU A 44 -10.04 -4.45 1.57
C GLU A 44 -9.19 -5.71 1.76
N GLU A 45 -8.57 -6.18 0.69
CA GLU A 45 -7.69 -7.36 0.73
C GLU A 45 -6.35 -7.06 1.43
N ALA A 46 -5.77 -5.88 1.20
CA ALA A 46 -4.55 -5.45 1.87
C ALA A 46 -4.75 -5.39 3.39
N ASP A 47 -5.84 -4.81 3.88
CA ASP A 47 -6.14 -4.73 5.31
C ASP A 47 -6.21 -6.14 5.93
N SER A 48 -6.91 -7.08 5.28
CA SER A 48 -6.95 -8.49 5.69
C SER A 48 -5.54 -9.11 5.72
N CYS A 49 -4.72 -8.90 4.70
CA CYS A 49 -3.36 -9.44 4.63
C CYS A 49 -2.38 -8.81 5.61
N LEU A 50 -2.57 -7.55 5.99
CA LEU A 50 -1.75 -6.88 7.00
C LEU A 50 -2.01 -7.44 8.41
N GLU A 51 -3.16 -8.05 8.67
CA GLU A 51 -3.43 -8.81 9.90
C GLU A 51 -2.63 -10.12 9.95
N GLY A 52 -2.36 -10.73 8.79
CA GLY A 52 -1.45 -11.85 8.63
C GLY A 52 -1.78 -12.73 7.43
N VAL A 53 -0.80 -13.55 7.02
CA VAL A 53 -0.95 -14.56 5.96
C VAL A 53 -0.55 -15.91 6.53
N GLU A 54 -1.39 -16.92 6.34
CA GLU A 54 -1.12 -18.26 6.87
C GLU A 54 0.21 -18.81 6.32
N GLY A 55 1.05 -19.35 7.22
CA GLY A 55 2.34 -19.92 6.84
C GLY A 55 3.47 -18.90 6.58
N ILE A 56 3.17 -17.59 6.60
CA ILE A 56 4.16 -16.53 6.40
C ILE A 56 4.32 -15.71 7.68
N LYS A 57 5.56 -15.53 8.13
CA LYS A 57 5.87 -14.81 9.37
C LYS A 57 6.47 -13.44 9.04
N THR A 58 5.88 -12.36 9.55
CA THR A 58 6.57 -11.06 9.56
C THR A 58 7.80 -11.11 10.48
N ASP A 59 8.96 -10.71 9.95
CA ASP A 59 10.23 -10.61 10.69
C ASP A 59 10.55 -9.15 11.03
N THR A 60 9.88 -8.66 12.07
CA THR A 60 10.05 -7.28 12.56
C THR A 60 11.47 -6.99 13.05
N PHE A 61 12.19 -8.01 13.53
CA PHE A 61 13.58 -7.83 13.99
C PHE A 61 14.47 -7.48 12.80
N THR A 62 14.41 -8.28 11.73
CA THR A 62 15.20 -8.03 10.53
C THR A 62 14.84 -6.70 9.87
N SER A 63 13.56 -6.34 9.74
CA SER A 63 13.17 -5.05 9.16
C SER A 63 13.68 -3.86 9.98
N THR A 64 13.65 -3.95 11.31
CA THR A 64 14.16 -2.90 12.21
C THR A 64 15.67 -2.73 12.09
N GLU A 65 16.43 -3.83 12.10
CA GLU A 65 17.89 -3.74 11.96
C GLU A 65 18.31 -3.26 10.57
N LEU A 66 17.60 -3.65 9.51
CA LEU A 66 17.86 -3.14 8.17
C LEU A 66 17.60 -1.63 8.07
N SER A 67 16.55 -1.11 8.71
CA SER A 67 16.30 0.33 8.76
C SER A 67 17.44 1.09 9.45
N ARG A 68 17.96 0.54 10.55
CA ARG A 68 19.13 1.09 11.24
C ARG A 68 20.39 1.06 10.36
N LEU A 69 20.67 -0.07 9.72
CA LEU A 69 21.82 -0.24 8.82
C LEU A 69 21.74 0.66 7.58
N ALA A 70 20.55 0.84 7.02
CA ALA A 70 20.29 1.77 5.92
C ALA A 70 20.59 3.22 6.35
N SER A 71 20.15 3.60 7.55
CA SER A 71 20.42 4.92 8.14
C SER A 71 21.92 5.14 8.35
N ASP A 72 22.64 4.16 8.92
CA ASP A 72 24.09 4.21 9.09
C ASP A 72 24.82 4.36 7.75
N GLN A 73 24.37 3.61 6.72
CA GLN A 73 24.94 3.69 5.38
C GLN A 73 24.72 5.06 4.73
N ARG A 74 23.55 5.68 4.92
CA ARG A 74 23.27 7.04 4.45
C ARG A 74 24.12 8.08 5.18
N ASN A 75 24.22 7.98 6.51
CA ASN A 75 25.06 8.87 7.32
C ASN A 75 26.54 8.78 6.90
N ALA A 76 27.04 7.59 6.59
CA ALA A 76 28.40 7.38 6.09
C ALA A 76 28.66 8.05 4.71
N ASN A 77 27.60 8.31 3.93
CA ASN A 77 27.65 9.05 2.67
C ASN A 77 27.41 10.56 2.86
N GLY A 78 27.31 11.06 4.10
CA GLY A 78 27.04 12.47 4.40
C GLY A 78 25.61 12.89 4.05
N LEU A 79 24.67 11.95 4.00
CA LEU A 79 23.26 12.21 3.71
C LEU A 79 22.45 12.26 4.99
N ASP A 80 21.36 13.03 4.96
CA ASP A 80 20.40 13.11 6.05
C ASP A 80 19.68 11.77 6.27
N GLN A 81 19.26 11.59 7.52
CA GLN A 81 18.36 10.50 7.90
C GLN A 81 17.03 10.65 7.16
N VAL A 82 16.43 9.51 6.83
CA VAL A 82 15.10 9.43 6.24
C VAL A 82 14.08 9.11 7.32
N GLU A 83 12.92 9.73 7.24
CA GLU A 83 11.80 9.48 8.13
C GLU A 83 11.13 8.14 7.79
N ALA A 84 10.66 7.42 8.79
CA ALA A 84 9.84 6.24 8.54
C ALA A 84 8.46 6.69 8.03
N LEU A 85 7.96 6.02 6.98
CA LEU A 85 6.60 6.23 6.49
C LEU A 85 5.84 4.90 6.49
N ASP A 86 4.75 4.85 7.25
CA ASP A 86 3.97 3.63 7.48
C ASP A 86 3.45 3.03 6.18
N SER A 87 2.92 3.86 5.27
CA SER A 87 2.41 3.40 3.97
C SER A 87 3.49 2.77 3.07
N LEU A 88 4.76 3.18 3.20
CA LEU A 88 5.88 2.51 2.54
C LEU A 88 6.16 1.14 3.18
N SER A 89 6.10 1.04 4.51
CA SER A 89 6.34 -0.22 5.22
C SER A 89 5.21 -1.23 4.96
N GLU A 90 3.96 -0.76 4.89
CA GLU A 90 2.80 -1.57 4.52
C GLU A 90 2.89 -2.05 3.08
N ALA A 91 3.16 -1.16 2.12
CA ALA A 91 3.35 -1.55 0.71
C ALA A 91 4.51 -2.56 0.55
N ALA A 92 5.62 -2.35 1.28
CA ALA A 92 6.74 -3.29 1.30
C ALA A 92 6.32 -4.66 1.84
N ARG A 93 5.53 -4.69 2.92
CA ARG A 93 5.05 -5.91 3.56
C ARG A 93 4.08 -6.67 2.68
N LEU A 94 3.12 -5.99 2.04
CA LEU A 94 2.18 -6.60 1.10
C LEU A 94 2.91 -7.25 -0.08
N HIS A 95 3.92 -6.56 -0.63
CA HIS A 95 4.72 -7.13 -1.71
C HIS A 95 5.57 -8.31 -1.22
N ALA A 96 6.15 -8.22 -0.03
CA ALA A 96 6.92 -9.31 0.54
C ALA A 96 6.06 -10.56 0.80
N TYR A 97 4.83 -10.39 1.29
CA TYR A 97 3.85 -11.48 1.41
C TYR A 97 3.50 -12.08 0.07
N ASP A 98 3.29 -11.24 -0.95
CA ASP A 98 2.95 -11.69 -2.29
C ASP A 98 4.07 -12.51 -2.94
N LEU A 99 5.32 -12.01 -2.84
CA LEU A 99 6.53 -12.71 -3.28
C LEU A 99 6.65 -14.09 -2.61
N ALA A 100 6.41 -14.14 -1.30
CA ALA A 100 6.50 -15.35 -0.50
C ALA A 100 5.39 -16.35 -0.82
N PHE A 101 4.13 -15.90 -0.88
CA PHE A 101 2.97 -16.74 -1.10
C PHE A 101 2.95 -17.32 -2.52
N ARG A 102 3.22 -16.48 -3.53
CA ARG A 102 3.18 -16.88 -4.95
C ARG A 102 4.53 -17.34 -5.49
N GLY A 103 5.57 -17.36 -4.68
CA GLY A 103 6.86 -18.01 -4.98
C GLY A 103 7.65 -17.35 -6.11
N TYR A 104 7.75 -16.02 -6.11
CA TYR A 104 8.50 -15.26 -7.13
C TYR A 104 9.43 -14.19 -6.54
N ALA A 105 10.29 -13.61 -7.38
CA ALA A 105 11.27 -12.59 -6.99
C ALA A 105 11.35 -11.48 -8.05
N ALA A 106 10.49 -10.47 -7.95
CA ALA A 106 10.42 -9.36 -8.90
C ALA A 106 10.03 -8.03 -8.24
N HIS A 107 10.26 -6.92 -8.95
CA HIS A 107 9.81 -5.58 -8.53
C HIS A 107 8.34 -5.32 -8.83
N GLU A 108 7.80 -5.95 -9.87
CA GLU A 108 6.39 -5.92 -10.22
C GLU A 108 5.71 -7.17 -9.69
N ASP A 109 4.43 -7.06 -9.33
CA ASP A 109 3.62 -8.25 -9.05
C ASP A 109 3.14 -8.90 -10.35
N LEU A 110 2.47 -10.04 -10.26
CA LEU A 110 2.01 -10.78 -11.44
C LEU A 110 0.88 -10.05 -12.20
N GLU A 111 0.26 -9.05 -11.57
CA GLU A 111 -0.72 -8.15 -12.18
C GLU A 111 -0.04 -6.98 -12.92
N GLY A 112 1.28 -6.82 -12.77
CA GLY A 112 2.09 -5.77 -13.40
C GLY A 112 2.12 -4.46 -12.62
N ARG A 113 1.65 -4.42 -11.37
CA ARG A 113 1.75 -3.20 -10.54
C ARG A 113 3.17 -3.03 -10.04
N THR A 114 3.64 -1.78 -10.08
CA THR A 114 4.94 -1.42 -9.51
C THR A 114 4.84 -1.20 -8.00
N HIS A 115 5.99 -1.12 -7.33
CA HIS A 115 6.07 -0.74 -5.91
C HIS A 115 5.41 0.60 -5.62
N LEU A 116 5.56 1.56 -6.53
CA LEU A 116 4.97 2.88 -6.38
C LEU A 116 3.45 2.84 -6.55
N ASP A 117 2.93 1.98 -7.43
CA ASP A 117 1.48 1.82 -7.57
C ASP A 117 0.88 1.24 -6.29
N ARG A 118 1.52 0.24 -5.67
CA ARG A 118 1.12 -0.29 -4.35
C ARG A 118 1.13 0.79 -3.27
N VAL A 119 2.18 1.61 -3.21
CA VAL A 119 2.21 2.76 -2.28
C VAL A 119 1.07 3.72 -2.54
N ARG A 120 0.74 4.02 -3.80
CA ARG A 120 -0.34 4.96 -4.16
C ARG A 120 -1.73 4.36 -3.92
N MET A 121 -1.88 3.04 -3.90
CA MET A 121 -3.13 2.40 -3.48
C MET A 121 -3.38 2.62 -1.99
N ILE A 122 -2.34 2.51 -1.15
CA ILE A 122 -2.43 2.57 0.30
C ILE A 122 -2.40 4.01 0.82
N ASP A 123 -1.39 4.77 0.40
CA ASP A 123 -1.17 6.12 0.87
C ASP A 123 -2.26 7.05 0.33
N ARG A 124 -2.94 7.75 1.24
CA ARG A 124 -4.09 8.60 0.90
C ARG A 124 -3.77 10.08 0.91
N SER A 125 -2.53 10.49 1.21
CA SER A 125 -2.24 11.91 1.48
C SER A 125 -0.92 12.39 0.87
N HIS A 126 0.12 11.60 0.84
CA HIS A 126 1.45 12.03 0.42
C HIS A 126 1.57 12.17 -1.10
N LEU A 127 2.40 13.13 -1.51
CA LEU A 127 2.72 13.44 -2.90
C LEU A 127 4.21 13.20 -3.13
N ILE A 128 4.52 12.15 -3.90
CA ILE A 128 5.87 11.60 -4.08
C ILE A 128 6.49 12.09 -5.39
N SER A 129 7.65 12.75 -5.32
CA SER A 129 8.38 13.20 -6.53
C SER A 129 9.36 12.15 -7.05
N SER A 130 10.14 11.55 -6.14
CA SER A 130 11.15 10.51 -6.43
C SER A 130 10.87 9.25 -5.62
N PHE A 131 11.17 8.10 -6.21
CA PHE A 131 10.92 6.79 -5.60
C PHE A 131 12.05 5.82 -5.95
N GLY A 132 12.38 4.92 -5.01
CA GLY A 132 13.36 3.85 -5.19
C GLY A 132 12.92 2.61 -4.43
N ALA A 133 13.34 1.44 -4.90
CA ALA A 133 13.04 0.18 -4.24
C ALA A 133 14.22 -0.78 -4.34
N ASN A 134 14.44 -1.55 -3.28
CA ASN A 134 15.32 -2.70 -3.27
C ASN A 134 14.49 -3.94 -2.94
N VAL A 135 14.81 -5.06 -3.59
CA VAL A 135 14.23 -6.37 -3.29
C VAL A 135 15.36 -7.37 -3.17
N VAL A 136 15.32 -8.22 -2.14
CA VAL A 136 16.23 -9.35 -2.01
C VAL A 136 15.52 -10.54 -1.38
N VAL A 137 15.85 -11.73 -1.87
CA VAL A 137 15.38 -13.00 -1.31
C VAL A 137 16.59 -13.81 -0.88
N VAL A 138 16.65 -14.17 0.40
CA VAL A 138 17.77 -14.91 1.01
C VAL A 138 17.27 -16.10 1.81
N LYS A 139 18.17 -16.98 2.26
CA LYS A 139 17.79 -18.08 3.15
C LYS A 139 17.38 -17.57 4.53
N ALA A 140 16.42 -18.23 5.16
CA ALA A 140 16.09 -18.04 6.57
C ALA A 140 17.33 -18.20 7.46
N GLY A 141 17.39 -17.39 8.52
CA GLY A 141 18.55 -17.29 9.41
C GLY A 141 19.73 -16.48 8.89
N THR A 142 19.65 -15.87 7.69
CA THR A 142 20.65 -14.89 7.24
C THR A 142 20.58 -13.65 8.13
N SER A 143 21.71 -13.19 8.67
CA SER A 143 21.70 -12.02 9.58
C SER A 143 21.39 -10.71 8.83
N PRO A 144 20.83 -9.69 9.51
CA PRO A 144 20.56 -8.39 8.89
C PRO A 144 21.80 -7.75 8.22
N GLU A 145 22.99 -7.88 8.79
CA GLU A 145 24.23 -7.35 8.21
C GLU A 145 24.62 -8.08 6.92
N ALA A 146 24.39 -9.40 6.87
CA ALA A 146 24.63 -10.17 5.67
C ALA A 146 23.62 -9.80 4.57
N ILE A 147 22.35 -9.57 4.93
CA ILE A 147 21.32 -9.07 4.01
C ILE A 147 21.72 -7.70 3.46
N GLN A 148 22.10 -6.76 4.34
CA GLN A 148 22.57 -5.42 3.94
C GLN A 148 23.75 -5.52 2.97
N LYS A 149 24.70 -6.44 3.21
CA LYS A 149 25.84 -6.64 2.32
C LYS A 149 25.41 -7.16 0.94
N VAL A 150 24.40 -8.04 0.87
CA VAL A 150 23.85 -8.51 -0.41
C VAL A 150 23.16 -7.37 -1.15
N LEU A 151 22.35 -6.57 -0.46
CA LEU A 151 21.71 -5.37 -1.02
C LEU A 151 22.75 -4.42 -1.61
N LEU A 152 23.83 -4.13 -0.89
CA LEU A 152 24.89 -3.23 -1.34
C LEU A 152 25.79 -3.81 -2.43
N ALA A 153 25.80 -5.13 -2.63
CA ALA A 153 26.56 -5.77 -3.69
C ALA A 153 25.90 -5.56 -5.07
N ASP A 154 24.58 -5.39 -5.11
CA ASP A 154 23.88 -4.98 -6.31
C ASP A 154 23.99 -3.46 -6.56
N ARG A 155 24.36 -3.08 -7.79
CA ARG A 155 24.61 -1.66 -8.11
C ARG A 155 23.34 -0.82 -8.07
N ALA A 156 22.21 -1.35 -8.52
CA ALA A 156 20.95 -0.61 -8.55
C ALA A 156 20.47 -0.35 -7.12
N ASN A 157 20.50 -1.38 -6.27
CA ASN A 157 20.17 -1.28 -4.86
C ASN A 157 21.11 -0.32 -4.12
N ALA A 158 22.43 -0.48 -4.31
CA ALA A 158 23.44 0.41 -3.72
C ALA A 158 23.26 1.89 -4.11
N SER A 159 22.67 2.16 -5.28
CA SER A 159 22.41 3.54 -5.73
C SER A 159 21.34 4.24 -4.88
N ASN A 160 20.34 3.51 -4.37
CA ASN A 160 19.25 4.10 -3.59
C ASN A 160 19.75 4.68 -2.26
N PHE A 161 20.75 4.05 -1.63
CA PHE A 161 21.39 4.56 -0.40
C PHE A 161 22.26 5.82 -0.60
N LYS A 162 22.50 6.22 -1.86
CA LYS A 162 23.32 7.39 -2.22
C LYS A 162 22.50 8.57 -2.75
N ARG A 163 21.19 8.39 -2.95
CA ARG A 163 20.28 9.43 -3.41
C ARG A 163 19.92 10.34 -2.23
N GLY A 164 20.49 11.54 -2.24
CA GLY A 164 20.26 12.54 -1.22
C GLY A 164 18.87 13.15 -1.26
N GLU A 165 18.12 12.99 -2.36
CA GLU A 165 16.79 13.56 -2.47
C GLU A 165 15.72 12.82 -1.64
N PHE A 166 15.94 11.54 -1.28
CA PHE A 166 15.02 10.77 -0.46
C PHE A 166 14.98 11.29 0.98
N ASN A 167 13.76 11.45 1.50
CA ASN A 167 13.48 11.89 2.87
C ASN A 167 12.59 10.90 3.64
N HIS A 168 12.04 9.86 3.00
CA HIS A 168 11.26 8.81 3.66
C HIS A 168 11.69 7.40 3.25
N MET A 169 11.41 6.44 4.13
CA MET A 169 11.68 5.01 3.94
C MET A 169 10.60 4.13 4.57
N GLY A 170 10.38 2.95 3.99
CA GLY A 170 9.71 1.82 4.63
C GLY A 170 10.41 0.52 4.29
N ILE A 171 10.44 -0.42 5.23
CA ILE A 171 11.09 -1.73 5.05
C ILE A 171 10.19 -2.82 5.60
N ALA A 172 10.11 -3.93 4.87
CA ALA A 172 9.52 -5.16 5.37
C ALA A 172 10.45 -6.34 5.14
N ALA A 173 10.42 -7.28 6.07
CA ALA A 173 11.01 -8.59 5.95
C ALA A 173 9.96 -9.63 6.35
N VAL A 174 9.77 -10.67 5.54
CA VAL A 174 8.88 -11.79 5.86
C VAL A 174 9.60 -13.10 5.60
N GLU A 175 9.33 -14.11 6.44
CA GLU A 175 9.90 -15.45 6.34
C GLU A 175 8.82 -16.45 5.92
N ALA A 176 9.11 -17.22 4.87
CA ALA A 176 8.28 -18.32 4.39
C ALA A 176 9.16 -19.39 3.72
N ASP A 177 8.82 -20.67 3.91
CA ASP A 177 9.48 -21.81 3.26
C ASP A 177 11.02 -21.81 3.35
N GLY A 178 11.55 -21.36 4.50
CA GLY A 178 12.99 -21.30 4.75
C GLY A 178 13.72 -20.18 3.99
N MET A 179 12.98 -19.18 3.52
CA MET A 179 13.49 -17.98 2.85
C MET A 179 13.03 -16.72 3.58
N ILE A 180 13.80 -15.63 3.48
CA ILE A 180 13.42 -14.29 3.91
C ILE A 180 13.30 -13.41 2.66
N TYR A 181 12.15 -12.77 2.51
CA TYR A 181 11.83 -11.82 1.45
C TYR A 181 11.89 -10.42 2.05
N VAL A 182 12.79 -9.58 1.53
CA VAL A 182 13.00 -8.21 1.99
C VAL A 182 12.67 -7.24 0.89
N VAL A 183 11.88 -6.23 1.22
CA VAL A 183 11.54 -5.11 0.36
C VAL A 183 11.86 -3.82 1.11
N GLU A 184 12.68 -2.97 0.50
CA GLU A 184 12.98 -1.63 1.01
C GLU A 184 12.47 -0.59 0.02
N LEU A 185 11.65 0.35 0.48
CA LEU A 185 11.11 1.43 -0.31
C LEU A 185 11.67 2.76 0.19
N PHE A 186 12.03 3.62 -0.75
CA PHE A 186 12.55 4.96 -0.51
C PHE A 186 11.69 5.96 -1.27
N ALA A 187 11.36 7.07 -0.64
CA ALA A 187 10.59 8.12 -1.29
C ALA A 187 11.15 9.51 -0.98
N ARG A 188 10.92 10.42 -1.93
CA ARG A 188 10.92 11.85 -1.67
C ARG A 188 9.47 12.32 -1.64
N VAL A 189 8.99 12.66 -0.46
CA VAL A 189 7.69 13.30 -0.25
C VAL A 189 7.91 14.81 -0.26
N ASP A 190 7.27 15.48 -1.22
CA ASP A 190 7.41 16.93 -1.45
C ASP A 190 6.10 17.68 -1.23
N GLY A 191 5.01 16.96 -0.94
CA GLY A 191 3.75 17.56 -0.54
C GLY A 191 2.81 16.55 0.13
N GLN A 192 1.72 17.08 0.66
CA GLN A 192 0.69 16.31 1.34
C GLN A 192 -0.67 16.98 1.10
N LEU A 193 -1.67 16.19 0.72
CA LEU A 193 -3.06 16.65 0.61
C LEU A 193 -3.58 17.09 1.98
N ASP A 194 -4.31 18.21 2.03
CA ASP A 194 -4.94 18.72 3.25
C ASP A 194 -6.01 17.78 3.80
N THR A 195 -6.55 16.92 2.92
CA THR A 195 -7.56 15.92 3.27
C THR A 195 -7.20 14.63 2.55
N PRO A 196 -7.17 13.48 3.26
CA PRO A 196 -6.94 12.19 2.62
C PRO A 196 -7.91 11.94 1.47
N MET A 197 -7.38 11.44 0.36
CA MET A 197 -8.16 11.14 -0.83
C MET A 197 -9.04 9.91 -0.57
N PRO A 198 -10.36 9.97 -0.82
CA PRO A 198 -11.21 8.78 -0.70
C PRO A 198 -10.95 7.80 -1.85
N MET A 199 -11.38 6.55 -1.72
CA MET A 199 -11.19 5.53 -2.77
C MET A 199 -12.02 5.84 -4.02
N THR A 200 -13.22 6.36 -3.82
CA THR A 200 -14.12 6.76 -4.90
C THR A 200 -14.22 8.28 -4.93
N ALA A 201 -13.86 8.86 -6.06
CA ALA A 201 -13.89 10.29 -6.29
C ALA A 201 -15.33 10.83 -6.26
N VAL A 202 -15.51 11.95 -5.57
CA VAL A 202 -16.76 12.71 -5.56
C VAL A 202 -16.62 14.02 -6.32
N PRO A 203 -17.67 14.51 -6.99
CA PRO A 203 -17.65 15.79 -7.66
C PRO A 203 -17.23 16.93 -6.73
N ARG A 204 -16.47 17.91 -7.24
CA ARG A 204 -16.01 19.09 -6.48
C ARG A 204 -15.15 18.80 -5.26
N MET A 205 -14.63 17.57 -5.10
CA MET A 205 -13.68 17.24 -4.05
C MET A 205 -12.51 18.22 -4.02
N ASN A 206 -12.08 18.59 -2.81
CA ASN A 206 -10.91 19.42 -2.59
C ASN A 206 -9.62 18.61 -2.80
N LEU A 207 -8.70 19.16 -3.57
CA LEU A 207 -7.35 18.65 -3.84
C LEU A 207 -6.30 19.65 -3.32
N ALA A 208 -6.68 20.50 -2.37
CA ALA A 208 -5.72 21.38 -1.71
C ALA A 208 -4.64 20.53 -1.04
N ALA A 209 -3.41 20.99 -1.16
CA ALA A 209 -2.24 20.32 -0.65
C ALA A 209 -1.26 21.35 -0.13
N ASN A 210 -0.52 20.96 0.89
CA ASN A 210 0.68 21.65 1.32
C ASN A 210 1.88 21.09 0.54
N PHE A 211 2.72 21.97 0.00
CA PHE A 211 3.92 21.60 -0.71
C PHE A 211 5.14 22.22 -0.01
N GLY A 212 6.32 21.65 -0.20
CA GLY A 212 7.55 22.28 0.30
C GLY A 212 7.71 23.73 -0.19
N ASP A 213 8.38 24.58 0.59
CA ASP A 213 8.46 26.06 0.47
C ASP A 213 8.83 26.65 -0.91
N LYS A 214 9.23 25.83 -1.88
CA LYS A 214 9.66 26.25 -3.23
C LYS A 214 8.76 25.75 -4.35
N LEU A 215 7.69 25.03 -4.01
CA LEU A 215 6.80 24.36 -4.94
C LEU A 215 5.51 25.15 -5.08
N GLU A 216 5.24 25.64 -6.28
CA GLU A 216 4.00 26.36 -6.59
C GLU A 216 3.06 25.44 -7.39
N PRO A 217 1.79 25.25 -6.98
CA PRO A 217 0.87 24.38 -7.70
C PRO A 217 0.47 24.97 -9.06
N VAL A 218 0.62 24.17 -10.11
CA VAL A 218 0.24 24.51 -11.50
C VAL A 218 -1.12 23.94 -11.83
N GLY A 219 -1.31 22.66 -11.52
CA GLY A 219 -2.50 21.92 -11.91
C GLY A 219 -2.44 20.50 -11.39
N TRP A 220 -3.40 19.71 -11.83
CA TRP A 220 -3.50 18.32 -11.43
C TRP A 220 -4.03 17.47 -12.57
N SER A 221 -3.68 16.19 -12.54
CA SER A 221 -4.23 15.20 -13.43
C SER A 221 -4.49 13.87 -12.72
N VAL A 222 -5.31 13.04 -13.34
CA VAL A 222 -5.51 11.66 -12.95
C VAL A 222 -5.14 10.81 -14.15
N VAL A 223 -4.22 9.87 -13.94
CA VAL A 223 -3.68 9.03 -15.01
C VAL A 223 -3.95 7.55 -14.71
N SER A 224 -4.15 6.73 -15.74
CA SER A 224 -4.15 5.27 -15.58
C SER A 224 -2.74 4.75 -15.23
N ALA A 225 -2.64 3.47 -14.82
CA ALA A 225 -1.35 2.77 -14.67
C ALA A 225 -0.46 2.86 -15.92
N SER A 226 -1.05 2.88 -17.12
CA SER A 226 -0.32 3.02 -18.40
C SER A 226 0.16 4.44 -18.70
N GLY A 227 -0.17 5.42 -17.85
CA GLY A 227 0.18 6.83 -18.03
C GLY A 227 -0.81 7.64 -18.88
N GLN A 228 -1.89 7.03 -19.38
CA GLN A 228 -2.94 7.78 -20.08
C GLN A 228 -3.64 8.76 -19.14
N THR A 229 -3.73 10.04 -19.51
CA THR A 229 -4.52 11.05 -18.78
C THR A 229 -6.02 10.76 -18.91
N LEU A 230 -6.67 10.51 -17.78
CA LEU A 230 -8.10 10.24 -17.65
C LEU A 230 -8.88 11.53 -17.37
N MET A 231 -8.31 12.41 -16.55
CA MET A 231 -8.86 13.75 -16.30
C MET A 231 -7.74 14.71 -15.88
N ARG A 232 -7.95 16.02 -16.06
CA ARG A 232 -7.04 17.06 -15.59
C ARG A 232 -7.77 18.37 -15.30
N GLY A 233 -7.17 19.23 -14.49
CA GLY A 233 -7.73 20.52 -14.17
C GLY A 233 -6.70 21.50 -13.61
N LEU A 234 -7.17 22.73 -13.44
CA LEU A 234 -6.46 23.81 -12.74
C LEU A 234 -7.14 24.05 -11.38
N GLY A 235 -6.41 24.70 -10.48
CA GLY A 235 -6.87 24.96 -9.12
C GLY A 235 -6.88 23.68 -8.26
N ASN A 236 -7.71 23.66 -7.22
CA ASN A 236 -7.67 22.62 -6.18
C ASN A 236 -8.97 21.83 -6.08
N LYS A 237 -9.74 21.68 -7.16
CA LYS A 237 -10.99 20.91 -7.13
C LYS A 237 -11.18 20.01 -8.33
N LEU A 238 -11.73 18.83 -8.08
CA LEU A 238 -12.29 17.99 -9.13
C LEU A 238 -13.48 18.67 -9.83
N PRO A 239 -13.76 18.33 -11.10
CA PRO A 239 -14.91 18.87 -11.82
C PRO A 239 -16.24 18.42 -11.19
N SER A 240 -17.33 19.07 -11.61
CA SER A 240 -18.70 18.69 -11.20
C SER A 240 -19.20 17.41 -11.86
N THR A 241 -18.52 16.95 -12.91
CA THR A 241 -18.85 15.74 -13.65
C THR A 241 -17.57 14.93 -13.79
N LEU A 242 -17.59 13.70 -13.29
CA LEU A 242 -16.44 12.80 -13.33
C LEU A 242 -16.62 11.82 -14.51
N PRO A 243 -15.56 11.58 -15.30
CA PRO A 243 -15.58 10.46 -16.24
C PRO A 243 -15.59 9.14 -15.46
N TYR A 244 -15.98 8.04 -16.10
CA TYR A 244 -15.80 6.70 -15.54
C TYR A 244 -14.29 6.39 -15.45
N ILE A 245 -13.85 6.00 -14.25
CA ILE A 245 -12.48 5.67 -13.89
C ILE A 245 -12.58 4.44 -12.99
N GLU A 246 -12.15 3.30 -13.51
CA GLU A 246 -12.02 2.07 -12.72
C GLU A 246 -10.82 2.17 -11.78
N GLU A 247 -9.69 2.62 -12.32
CA GLU A 247 -8.47 2.93 -11.59
C GLU A 247 -7.78 4.14 -12.26
N GLY A 248 -7.42 5.11 -11.44
CA GLY A 248 -6.61 6.24 -11.85
C GLY A 248 -5.79 6.73 -10.67
N PHE A 249 -4.70 7.41 -10.94
CA PHE A 249 -3.83 7.91 -9.90
C PHE A 249 -3.63 9.41 -10.01
N LEU A 250 -3.80 10.10 -8.89
CA LEU A 250 -3.61 11.54 -8.81
C LEU A 250 -2.15 11.91 -9.10
N GLN A 251 -2.01 13.00 -9.83
CA GLN A 251 -0.78 13.71 -10.08
C GLN A 251 -1.00 15.20 -9.80
N MET A 252 -0.06 15.81 -9.09
CA MET A 252 -0.04 17.25 -8.83
C MET A 252 1.17 17.83 -9.56
N ASP A 253 0.92 18.74 -10.50
CA ASP A 253 2.00 19.43 -11.21
C ASP A 253 2.37 20.69 -10.44
N VAL A 254 3.66 20.84 -10.16
CA VAL A 254 4.23 21.94 -9.37
C VAL A 254 5.41 22.57 -10.10
N GLU A 255 5.59 23.88 -9.92
CA GLU A 255 6.69 24.65 -10.51
C GLU A 255 7.81 24.91 -9.49
N ILE A 256 9.06 24.79 -9.94
CA ILE A 256 10.25 25.31 -9.25
C ILE A 256 11.01 26.19 -10.26
N GLY A 257 10.93 27.50 -10.07
CA GLY A 257 11.58 28.45 -10.98
C GLY A 257 10.98 28.43 -12.38
N LYS A 258 11.57 27.67 -13.31
CA LYS A 258 11.09 27.51 -14.70
C LYS A 258 10.74 26.08 -15.07
N ASP A 259 10.97 25.14 -14.17
CA ASP A 259 10.78 23.72 -14.40
C ASP A 259 9.48 23.26 -13.75
N VAL A 260 8.74 22.39 -14.45
CA VAL A 260 7.51 21.76 -13.94
C VAL A 260 7.84 20.32 -13.56
N TYR A 261 7.43 19.94 -12.35
CA TYR A 261 7.58 18.60 -11.80
C TYR A 261 6.21 18.01 -11.48
N THR A 262 6.10 16.70 -11.60
CA THR A 262 4.88 15.98 -11.23
C THR A 262 5.09 15.21 -9.94
N LEU A 263 4.28 15.51 -8.93
CA LEU A 263 4.19 14.77 -7.68
C LEU A 263 3.11 13.69 -7.81
N LYS A 264 3.44 12.47 -7.44
CA LYS A 264 2.59 11.29 -7.61
C LYS A 264 1.82 11.05 -6.32
N GLY A 265 0.50 11.19 -6.41
CA GLY A 265 -0.41 11.04 -5.28
C GLY A 265 -1.25 9.76 -5.34
N PRO A 266 -2.28 9.67 -4.48
CA PRO A 266 -3.08 8.46 -4.27
C PRO A 266 -3.86 7.97 -5.49
N ALA A 267 -4.20 6.69 -5.49
CA ALA A 267 -5.10 6.04 -6.44
C ALA A 267 -6.57 6.35 -6.13
N ILE A 268 -7.41 6.43 -7.15
CA ILE A 268 -8.86 6.65 -7.06
C ILE A 268 -9.61 5.92 -8.17
N SER A 269 -10.86 5.62 -7.87
CA SER A 269 -11.91 5.26 -8.82
C SER A 269 -12.94 6.39 -8.93
N SER A 270 -13.84 6.35 -9.90
CA SER A 270 -15.07 7.16 -9.92
C SER A 270 -16.34 6.31 -10.02
N SER A 271 -16.17 4.99 -10.09
CA SER A 271 -17.20 3.97 -9.97
C SER A 271 -16.94 3.11 -8.74
N LEU A 272 -18.02 2.54 -8.20
CA LEU A 272 -17.93 1.44 -7.23
C LEU A 272 -17.62 0.14 -7.95
#